data_AF-A0A6P2IMY9-F1
#
_entry.id   AF-A0A6P2IMY9-F1
#
_cell.length_a   1.000
_cell.length_b   1.000
_cell.length_c   1.000
_cell.angle_alpha   90.00
_cell.angle_beta   90.00
_cell.angle_gamma   90.00
#
_symmetry.space_group_name_H-M   'P 1'
#
loop_
_entity.id
_entity.type
_entity.pdbx_description
1 polymer ?
#
loop_
_entity_poly.entity_id
_entity_poly.type
_entity_poly.pdbx_seq_one_letter_code
_entity_poly.pdbx_strand_id
1 'polypeptide(L)'
;MISSPIDRRSKLLDEMLKIRLLGDLRDDCDDIVTFERTPLLLSKQEQAEAVVGRAVWLDDPTGWFATDNSDIEVLSGWMPHYVAPYFYIAQNIQSCWRCGEISPVYCLASTGDYLERLLDYDDDDRIKTIDWTISSYGSFVGTFIGNMTIVNGTVRRLIREHCPNYYIDQSKMADSSYYMNHCVKCGAKFGDFFMHSEPGGAFFPVSEGEAKSITLTKMALPLLVRGSGSVSSPDMLPFCTFVK
;
A
#
# COMPACT_ATOMS: atom_id res chain seq x y z
N MET A 1 -13.90 -19.75 5.72
CA MET A 1 -14.31 -19.51 7.11
C MET A 1 -13.70 -18.16 7.48
N ILE A 2 -14.52 -17.13 7.65
CA ILE A 2 -14.02 -15.78 7.97
C ILE A 2 -13.53 -15.85 9.42
N SER A 3 -12.23 -15.62 9.62
CA SER A 3 -11.61 -15.49 10.95
C SER A 3 -12.39 -14.48 11.78
N SER A 4 -12.53 -14.70 13.08
CA SER A 4 -13.11 -13.67 13.95
C SER A 4 -12.23 -12.41 13.91
N PRO A 5 -12.78 -11.19 14.09
CA PRO A 5 -11.99 -9.96 14.09
C PRO A 5 -10.81 -9.98 15.10
N ILE A 6 -11.04 -10.57 16.28
CA ILE A 6 -10.01 -10.73 17.33
C ILE A 6 -8.89 -11.67 16.87
N ASP A 7 -9.24 -12.81 16.25
CA ASP A 7 -8.27 -13.77 15.72
C ASP A 7 -7.43 -13.16 14.58
N ARG A 8 -8.05 -12.27 13.80
CA ARG A 8 -7.41 -11.59 12.69
C ARG A 8 -6.40 -10.53 13.14
N ARG A 9 -6.75 -9.73 14.15
CA ARG A 9 -5.84 -8.76 14.79
C ARG A 9 -4.58 -9.44 15.32
N SER A 10 -4.76 -10.44 16.19
CA SER A 10 -3.64 -11.15 16.81
C SER A 10 -2.73 -11.79 15.76
N LYS A 11 -3.33 -12.37 14.72
CA LYS A 11 -2.58 -12.95 13.60
C LYS A 11 -1.75 -11.91 12.83
N LEU A 12 -2.31 -10.74 12.55
CA LEU A 12 -1.57 -9.66 11.89
C LEU A 12 -0.36 -9.24 12.73
N LEU A 13 -0.55 -9.00 14.03
CA LEU A 13 0.56 -8.63 14.92
C LEU A 13 1.65 -9.71 14.98
N ASP A 14 1.26 -10.98 15.08
CA ASP A 14 2.20 -12.10 15.02
C ASP A 14 3.00 -12.13 13.71
N GLU A 15 2.36 -11.86 12.57
CA GLU A 15 3.02 -11.78 11.26
C GLU A 15 3.95 -10.55 11.17
N MET A 16 3.55 -9.40 11.72
CA MET A 16 4.37 -8.17 11.79
C MET A 16 5.65 -8.38 12.60
N LEU A 17 5.56 -9.02 13.77
CA LEU A 17 6.72 -9.32 14.60
C LEU A 17 7.66 -10.32 13.89
N LYS A 18 7.11 -11.30 13.16
CA LYS A 18 7.91 -12.27 12.40
C LYS A 18 8.71 -11.66 11.25
N ILE A 19 8.17 -10.65 10.56
CA ILE A 19 8.90 -9.97 9.47
C ILE A 19 9.96 -8.98 10.00
N ARG A 20 9.91 -8.63 11.30
CA ARG A 20 10.90 -7.81 12.02
C ARG A 20 11.14 -6.41 11.45
N LEU A 21 10.33 -5.93 10.51
CA LEU A 21 10.51 -4.60 9.89
C LEU A 21 10.32 -3.48 10.93
N LEU A 22 9.31 -3.60 11.77
CA LEU A 22 8.98 -2.58 12.78
C LEU A 22 9.74 -2.78 14.11
N GLY A 23 10.50 -3.87 14.25
CA GLY A 23 11.15 -4.22 15.53
C GLY A 23 10.15 -4.81 16.53
N ASP A 24 10.38 -4.58 17.82
CA ASP A 24 9.49 -5.05 18.88
C ASP A 24 8.25 -4.13 19.05
N LEU A 25 7.12 -4.74 19.43
CA LEU A 25 5.90 -4.02 19.82
C LEU A 25 6.14 -3.30 21.15
N ARG A 26 5.80 -2.02 21.22
CA ARG A 26 5.97 -1.19 22.43
C ARG A 26 4.69 -0.95 23.18
N ASP A 27 3.63 -0.59 22.45
CA ASP A 27 2.31 -0.34 23.02
C ASP A 27 1.22 -0.92 22.12
N ASP A 28 0.14 -1.35 22.75
CA ASP A 28 -1.03 -1.98 22.12
C ASP A 28 -2.29 -1.51 22.86
N CYS A 29 -2.95 -0.51 22.28
CA CYS A 29 -4.11 0.14 22.85
C CYS A 29 -5.25 0.18 21.81
N ASP A 30 -6.26 -0.67 22.02
CA ASP A 30 -7.39 -0.85 21.11
C ASP A 30 -6.94 -1.12 19.66
N ASP A 31 -7.14 -0.17 18.75
CA ASP A 31 -6.76 -0.30 17.34
C ASP A 31 -5.44 0.38 16.99
N ILE A 32 -4.77 0.97 17.98
CA ILE A 32 -3.53 1.72 17.81
C ILE A 32 -2.39 0.92 18.45
N VAL A 33 -1.32 0.75 17.70
CA VAL A 33 -0.10 0.06 18.14
C VAL A 33 1.14 0.89 17.81
N THR A 34 2.17 0.76 18.63
CA THR A 34 3.47 1.42 18.41
C THR A 34 4.60 0.41 18.43
N PHE A 35 5.67 0.71 17.71
CA PHE A 35 6.79 -0.20 17.54
C PHE A 35 8.13 0.50 17.79
N GLU A 36 9.20 -0.28 17.92
CA GLU A 36 10.56 0.19 18.14
C GLU A 36 11.08 1.13 17.05
N ARG A 37 10.67 0.88 15.81
CA ARG A 37 11.18 1.58 14.64
C ARG A 37 10.18 1.57 13.49
N THR A 38 10.41 2.48 12.54
CA THR A 38 9.63 2.57 11.30
C THR A 38 10.54 2.34 10.09
N PRO A 39 10.25 1.38 9.20
CA PRO A 39 11.03 1.20 7.98
C PRO A 39 10.81 2.38 7.02
N LEU A 40 11.85 2.75 6.29
CA LEU A 40 11.83 3.83 5.31
C LEU A 40 11.91 3.27 3.89
N LEU A 41 11.19 3.89 2.97
CA LEU A 41 11.21 3.61 1.53
C LEU A 41 12.39 4.26 0.80
N LEU A 42 13.51 4.40 1.50
CA LEU A 42 14.76 4.92 0.99
C LEU A 42 15.60 3.78 0.40
N SER A 43 16.14 4.01 -0.79
CA SER A 43 17.21 3.19 -1.33
C SER A 43 18.55 3.52 -0.67
N LYS A 44 19.54 2.65 -0.87
CA LYS A 44 20.92 2.93 -0.44
C LYS A 44 21.51 4.19 -1.11
N GLN A 45 21.00 4.58 -2.27
CA GLN A 45 21.49 5.76 -3.01
C GLN A 45 20.99 7.08 -2.41
N GLU A 46 19.85 7.06 -1.71
CA GLU A 46 19.27 8.23 -1.03
C GLU A 46 19.79 8.39 0.41
N GLN A 47 21.01 7.91 0.67
CA GLN A 47 21.66 7.94 2.00
C GLN A 47 21.72 9.35 2.61
N ALA A 48 21.86 10.39 1.80
CA ALA A 48 21.95 11.76 2.30
C ALA A 48 20.71 12.18 3.09
N GLU A 49 19.51 11.86 2.59
CA GLU A 49 18.25 12.19 3.26
C GLU A 49 18.06 11.38 4.55
N ALA A 50 18.44 10.10 4.51
CA ALA A 50 18.45 9.24 5.68
C ALA A 50 19.35 9.80 6.81
N VAL A 51 20.55 10.28 6.45
CA VAL A 51 21.51 10.84 7.41
C VAL A 51 21.02 12.15 8.01
N VAL A 52 20.44 13.05 7.21
CA VAL A 52 19.84 14.31 7.72
C VAL A 52 18.77 14.01 8.75
N GLY A 53 17.90 13.03 8.47
CA GLY A 53 16.86 12.60 9.39
C GLY A 53 17.34 11.70 10.54
N ARG A 54 18.66 11.46 10.70
CA ARG A 54 19.22 10.55 11.71
C ARG A 54 18.58 9.15 11.66
N ALA A 55 18.27 8.66 10.46
CA ALA A 55 17.85 7.28 10.24
C ALA A 55 19.02 6.31 10.44
N VAL A 56 18.70 5.09 10.86
CA VAL A 56 19.67 4.01 11.11
C VAL A 56 19.59 2.99 9.99
N TRP A 57 20.74 2.61 9.44
CA TRP A 57 20.83 1.47 8.52
C TRP A 57 20.95 0.18 9.32
N LEU A 58 20.14 -0.81 8.99
CA LEU A 58 20.27 -2.18 9.49
C LEU A 58 20.57 -3.11 8.32
N ASP A 59 21.37 -4.15 8.57
CA ASP A 59 21.66 -5.18 7.56
C ASP A 59 20.64 -6.34 7.60
N ASP A 60 19.95 -6.55 8.72
CA ASP A 60 18.90 -7.56 8.89
C ASP A 60 17.75 -7.07 9.80
N PRO A 61 16.54 -6.82 9.27
CA PRO A 61 16.22 -6.74 7.85
C PRO A 61 16.94 -5.56 7.18
N THR A 62 17.41 -5.75 5.94
CA THR A 62 18.22 -4.75 5.26
C THR A 62 17.40 -3.49 4.91
N GLY A 63 17.80 -2.32 5.39
CA GLY A 63 17.16 -1.05 5.03
C GLY A 63 17.46 0.11 5.97
N TRP A 64 16.84 1.26 5.69
CA TRP A 64 16.85 2.43 6.56
C TRP A 64 15.62 2.42 7.48
N PHE A 65 15.83 2.81 8.74
CA PHE A 65 14.79 2.85 9.77
C PHE A 65 14.83 4.15 10.54
N ALA A 66 13.66 4.73 10.81
CA ALA A 66 13.50 5.78 11.80
C ALA A 66 13.36 5.14 13.20
N THR A 67 13.95 5.77 14.21
CA THR A 67 13.93 5.38 15.63
C THR A 67 13.54 6.60 16.48
N ASP A 68 13.49 6.45 17.81
CA ASP A 68 13.19 7.57 18.73
C ASP A 68 14.15 8.75 18.63
N ASN A 69 15.37 8.49 18.17
CA ASN A 69 16.39 9.55 17.99
C ASN A 69 16.33 10.20 16.61
N SER A 70 15.47 9.70 15.71
CA SER A 70 15.35 10.18 14.35
C SER A 70 14.49 11.44 14.25
N ASP A 71 14.71 12.20 13.19
CA ASP A 71 13.93 13.38 12.87
C ASP A 71 12.71 12.96 12.03
N ILE A 72 11.57 12.76 12.69
CA ILE A 72 10.40 12.18 12.05
C ILE A 72 9.76 13.13 11.03
N GLU A 73 9.88 14.44 11.21
CA GLU A 73 9.41 15.43 10.23
C GLU A 73 10.15 15.30 8.91
N VAL A 74 11.48 15.28 8.97
CA VAL A 74 12.34 15.11 7.79
C VAL A 74 12.07 13.77 7.10
N LEU A 75 11.86 12.70 7.87
CA LEU A 75 11.71 11.35 7.33
C LEU A 75 10.28 10.97 6.94
N SER A 76 9.28 11.79 7.30
CA SER A 76 7.85 11.50 7.05
C SER A 76 7.51 11.25 5.58
N GLY A 77 8.25 11.90 4.66
CA GLY A 77 8.16 11.71 3.21
C GLY A 77 8.67 10.35 2.72
N TRP A 78 9.42 9.62 3.53
CA TRP A 78 9.97 8.31 3.19
C TRP A 78 9.29 7.17 3.94
N MET A 79 8.49 7.47 4.94
CA MET A 79 7.75 6.47 5.70
C MET A 79 6.57 5.95 4.85
N PRO A 80 6.32 4.63 4.87
CA PRO A 80 5.17 4.06 4.19
C PRO A 80 3.86 4.55 4.84
N HIS A 81 2.82 4.68 4.02
CA HIS A 81 1.45 4.87 4.52
C HIS A 81 0.86 3.55 4.99
N TYR A 82 1.23 2.44 4.33
CA TYR A 82 0.78 1.10 4.68
C TYR A 82 1.94 0.11 4.78
N VAL A 83 1.87 -0.77 5.79
CA VAL A 83 2.78 -1.91 5.99
C VAL A 83 1.96 -3.19 6.08
N ALA A 84 2.30 -4.20 5.28
CA ALA A 84 1.59 -5.48 5.30
C ALA A 84 2.57 -6.66 5.21
N PRO A 85 2.25 -7.83 5.81
CA PRO A 85 3.14 -9.00 5.79
C PRO A 85 3.12 -9.69 4.43
N TYR A 86 2.02 -9.51 3.71
CA TYR A 86 1.78 -9.93 2.34
C TYR A 86 0.85 -8.93 1.67
N PHE A 87 0.72 -9.04 0.36
CA PHE A 87 -0.23 -8.26 -0.42
C PHE A 87 -0.75 -9.09 -1.59
N TYR A 88 -1.63 -8.50 -2.39
CA TYR A 88 -2.11 -9.11 -3.63
C TYR A 88 -1.77 -8.20 -4.81
N ILE A 89 -1.43 -8.81 -5.94
CA ILE A 89 -1.59 -8.13 -7.23
C ILE A 89 -3.02 -8.36 -7.68
N ALA A 90 -3.75 -7.26 -7.84
CA ALA A 90 -5.05 -7.23 -8.46
C ALA A 90 -4.89 -7.01 -9.96
N GLN A 91 -5.53 -7.85 -10.76
CA GLN A 91 -5.56 -7.74 -12.21
C GLN A 91 -7.01 -7.66 -12.70
N ASN A 92 -7.28 -6.74 -13.62
CA ASN A 92 -8.55 -6.63 -14.33
C ASN A 92 -8.29 -6.25 -15.82
N ILE A 93 -9.32 -5.92 -16.58
CA ILE A 93 -9.22 -5.40 -17.95
C ILE A 93 -9.93 -4.05 -18.07
N GLN A 94 -9.45 -3.20 -18.98
CA GLN A 94 -10.02 -1.89 -19.26
C GLN A 94 -10.00 -1.60 -20.76
N SER A 95 -11.10 -1.09 -21.32
CA SER A 95 -11.11 -0.56 -22.68
C SER A 95 -10.42 0.81 -22.72
N CYS A 96 -9.55 1.01 -23.70
CA CYS A 96 -8.82 2.24 -23.90
C CYS A 96 -9.72 3.37 -24.42
N TRP A 97 -9.79 4.49 -23.70
CA TRP A 97 -10.52 5.69 -24.13
C TRP A 97 -10.02 6.29 -25.45
N ARG A 98 -8.75 6.01 -25.83
CA ARG A 98 -8.14 6.54 -27.05
C ARG A 98 -8.31 5.62 -28.26
N CYS A 99 -8.05 4.33 -28.11
CA CYS A 99 -8.01 3.38 -29.24
C CYS A 99 -9.05 2.26 -29.17
N GLY A 100 -9.87 2.20 -28.11
CA GLY A 100 -10.90 1.17 -27.91
C GLY A 100 -10.38 -0.19 -27.45
N GLU A 101 -9.11 -0.51 -27.72
CA GLU A 101 -8.50 -1.80 -27.39
C GLU A 101 -8.51 -2.12 -25.90
N ILE A 102 -8.72 -3.39 -25.58
CA ILE A 102 -8.72 -3.91 -24.21
C ILE A 102 -7.27 -4.06 -23.74
N SER A 103 -6.97 -3.52 -22.57
CA SER A 103 -5.67 -3.67 -21.90
C SER A 103 -5.85 -4.33 -20.53
N PRO A 104 -4.97 -5.25 -20.12
CA PRO A 104 -4.92 -5.65 -18.72
C PRO A 104 -4.52 -4.42 -17.88
N VAL A 105 -5.10 -4.31 -16.70
CA VAL A 105 -4.75 -3.27 -15.73
C VAL A 105 -4.46 -3.91 -14.38
N TYR A 106 -3.62 -3.26 -13.60
CA TYR A 106 -3.07 -3.78 -12.36
C TYR A 106 -3.13 -2.75 -11.23
N CYS A 107 -3.29 -3.21 -10.00
CA CYS A 107 -2.94 -2.44 -8.81
C CYS A 107 -2.50 -3.40 -7.69
N LEU A 108 -2.05 -2.83 -6.57
CA LEU A 108 -1.81 -3.62 -5.35
C LEU A 108 -3.08 -3.63 -4.51
N ALA A 109 -3.31 -4.69 -3.75
CA ALA A 109 -4.44 -4.80 -2.86
C ALA A 109 -4.05 -5.44 -1.52
N SER A 110 -4.80 -5.12 -0.48
CA SER A 110 -4.76 -5.82 0.79
C SER A 110 -6.16 -6.27 1.16
N THR A 111 -6.27 -7.46 1.75
CA THR A 111 -7.55 -7.98 2.26
C THR A 111 -7.92 -7.40 3.62
N GLY A 112 -7.06 -6.57 4.22
CA GLY A 112 -7.21 -6.00 5.56
C GLY A 112 -6.26 -6.54 6.62
N ASP A 113 -5.17 -7.16 6.18
CA ASP A 113 -4.09 -7.63 7.05
C ASP A 113 -2.92 -6.66 6.87
N TYR A 114 -3.11 -5.41 7.28
CA TYR A 114 -2.13 -4.33 7.15
C TYR A 114 -2.22 -3.34 8.30
N LEU A 115 -1.13 -2.63 8.52
CA LEU A 115 -1.03 -1.47 9.38
C LEU A 115 -1.09 -0.21 8.52
N GLU A 116 -1.91 0.76 8.92
CA GLU A 116 -1.95 2.10 8.33
C GLU A 116 -1.27 3.09 9.28
N ARG A 117 -0.44 3.97 8.72
CA ARG A 117 0.32 4.95 9.50
C ARG A 117 -0.59 6.05 10.01
N LEU A 118 -0.52 6.30 11.31
CA LEU A 118 -1.14 7.43 11.99
C LEU A 118 -0.04 8.39 12.47
N LEU A 119 -0.21 9.69 12.22
CA LEU A 119 0.71 10.72 12.70
C LEU A 119 -0.02 11.57 13.74
N ASP A 120 0.54 11.65 14.95
CA ASP A 120 0.10 12.61 15.98
C ASP A 120 0.82 13.93 15.75
N TYR A 121 0.09 15.04 15.83
CA TYR A 121 0.63 16.39 15.68
C TYR A 121 0.50 17.16 16.98
N ASP A 122 1.48 18.01 17.29
CA ASP A 122 1.38 18.95 18.41
C ASP A 122 0.60 20.22 18.03
N ASP A 123 0.49 21.16 18.99
CA ASP A 123 -0.23 22.42 18.80
C ASP A 123 0.39 23.34 17.72
N ASP A 124 1.64 23.07 17.29
CA ASP A 124 2.37 23.81 16.27
C ASP A 124 2.37 23.08 14.90
N ASP A 125 1.46 22.12 14.69
CA ASP A 125 1.36 21.26 13.50
C ASP A 125 2.64 20.45 13.21
N ARG A 126 3.45 20.18 14.24
CA ARG A 126 4.66 19.35 14.12
C ARG A 126 4.35 17.90 14.39
N ILE A 127 5.02 17.01 13.67
CA ILE A 127 4.84 15.57 13.91
C ILE A 127 5.47 15.23 15.26
N LYS A 128 4.65 14.70 16.17
CA LYS A 128 5.01 14.36 17.54
C LYS A 128 5.30 12.87 17.71
N THR A 129 4.43 12.00 17.21
CA THR A 129 4.62 10.54 17.22
C THR A 129 4.18 9.90 15.91
N ILE A 130 4.66 8.67 15.70
CA ILE A 130 4.22 7.80 14.62
C ILE A 130 3.61 6.57 15.26
N ASP A 131 2.32 6.41 15.03
CA ASP A 131 1.56 5.26 15.50
C ASP A 131 1.06 4.47 14.29
N TRP A 132 0.53 3.28 14.55
CA TRP A 132 -0.03 2.42 13.53
C TRP A 132 -1.43 2.02 13.92
N THR A 133 -2.39 2.25 13.02
CA THR A 133 -3.72 1.70 13.19
C THR A 133 -3.80 0.33 12.53
N ILE A 134 -4.34 -0.63 13.27
CA ILE A 134 -4.79 -1.90 12.72
C ILE A 134 -6.19 -1.65 12.17
N SER A 135 -6.42 -2.03 10.91
CA SER A 135 -7.76 -2.00 10.33
C SER A 135 -8.67 -2.95 11.11
N SER A 136 -9.36 -2.40 12.09
CA SER A 136 -10.45 -3.03 12.82
C SER A 136 -11.71 -2.20 12.57
N TYR A 137 -12.84 -2.89 12.52
CA TYR A 137 -14.20 -2.34 12.45
C TYR A 137 -14.75 -1.95 11.07
N GLY A 138 -15.87 -2.63 10.73
CA GLY A 138 -16.79 -2.23 9.67
C GLY A 138 -16.85 -3.20 8.48
N SER A 139 -17.75 -2.88 7.54
CA SER A 139 -17.89 -3.54 6.24
C SER A 139 -16.77 -3.17 5.25
N PHE A 140 -15.61 -2.71 5.74
CA PHE A 140 -14.51 -2.10 4.97
C PHE A 140 -13.19 -2.59 5.51
N VAL A 141 -12.69 -3.72 4.99
CA VAL A 141 -11.47 -4.32 5.52
C VAL A 141 -10.44 -4.47 4.41
N GLY A 142 -10.86 -4.80 3.21
CA GLY A 142 -10.01 -4.78 2.03
C GLY A 142 -9.83 -3.39 1.42
N THR A 143 -8.75 -3.22 0.66
CA THR A 143 -8.55 -2.03 -0.18
C THR A 143 -7.73 -2.33 -1.43
N PHE A 144 -8.02 -1.63 -2.53
CA PHE A 144 -7.11 -1.49 -3.67
C PHE A 144 -6.31 -0.21 -3.51
N ILE A 145 -4.99 -0.28 -3.69
CA ILE A 145 -4.08 0.83 -3.43
C ILE A 145 -3.91 1.62 -4.72
N GLY A 146 -4.48 2.82 -4.74
CA GLY A 146 -4.29 3.84 -5.76
C GLY A 146 -3.33 4.95 -5.31
N ASN A 147 -3.09 5.92 -6.19
CA ASN A 147 -2.17 7.04 -6.03
C ASN A 147 -0.80 6.60 -5.48
N MET A 148 -0.34 5.42 -5.90
CA MET A 148 0.84 4.78 -5.34
C MET A 148 2.09 5.50 -5.86
N THR A 149 2.92 6.05 -4.98
CA THR A 149 4.10 6.84 -5.38
C THR A 149 5.40 6.08 -5.15
N ILE A 150 5.51 5.34 -4.03
CA ILE A 150 6.72 4.64 -3.63
C ILE A 150 6.37 3.29 -3.02
N VAL A 151 7.14 2.26 -3.36
CA VAL A 151 7.06 0.91 -2.78
C VAL A 151 8.46 0.38 -2.48
N ASN A 152 8.57 -0.58 -1.56
CA ASN A 152 9.85 -1.23 -1.27
C ASN A 152 10.44 -1.90 -2.52
N GLY A 153 11.78 -1.93 -2.58
CA GLY A 153 12.51 -2.34 -3.79
C GLY A 153 12.17 -3.74 -4.31
N THR A 154 11.83 -4.68 -3.43
CA THR A 154 11.39 -6.03 -3.81
C THR A 154 10.05 -5.98 -4.55
N VAL A 155 9.06 -5.24 -4.01
CA VAL A 155 7.75 -5.07 -4.66
C VAL A 155 7.88 -4.30 -5.97
N ARG A 156 8.74 -3.27 -6.03
CA ARG A 156 9.04 -2.55 -7.27
C ARG A 156 9.55 -3.47 -8.39
N ARG A 157 10.46 -4.41 -8.08
CA ARG A 157 10.93 -5.39 -9.07
C ARG A 157 9.80 -6.31 -9.53
N LEU A 158 9.00 -6.79 -8.59
CA LEU A 158 7.86 -7.66 -8.85
C LEU A 158 6.84 -6.99 -9.78
N ILE A 159 6.48 -5.72 -9.52
CA ILE A 159 5.59 -4.94 -10.41
C ILE A 159 6.17 -4.87 -11.82
N ARG A 160 7.45 -4.55 -11.97
CA ARG A 160 8.10 -4.44 -13.29
C ARG A 160 8.11 -5.77 -14.06
N GLU A 161 8.22 -6.89 -13.35
CA GLU A 161 8.28 -8.23 -13.95
C GLU A 161 6.90 -8.77 -14.33
N HIS A 162 5.86 -8.47 -13.54
CA HIS A 162 4.53 -9.07 -13.70
C HIS A 162 3.45 -8.12 -14.24
N CYS A 163 3.67 -6.81 -14.16
CA CYS A 163 2.71 -5.77 -14.56
C CYS A 163 3.37 -4.77 -15.53
N PRO A 164 3.74 -5.20 -16.75
CA PRO A 164 4.62 -4.43 -17.64
C PRO A 164 4.07 -3.07 -18.09
N ASN A 165 2.75 -2.88 -18.02
CA ASN A 165 2.07 -1.62 -18.33
C ASN A 165 1.56 -0.87 -17.09
N TYR A 166 2.08 -1.19 -15.90
CA TYR A 166 1.79 -0.49 -14.65
C TYR A 166 3.09 0.05 -14.06
N TYR A 167 3.36 1.34 -14.26
CA TYR A 167 4.62 1.97 -13.87
C TYR A 167 4.44 3.46 -13.54
N ILE A 168 5.43 4.05 -12.87
CA ILE A 168 5.41 5.47 -12.51
C ILE A 168 5.41 6.34 -13.77
N ASP A 169 4.43 7.24 -13.86
CA ASP A 169 4.36 8.24 -14.90
C ASP A 169 3.70 9.52 -14.33
N GLN A 170 3.87 10.65 -15.01
CA GLN A 170 3.36 11.94 -14.57
C GLN A 170 1.90 12.13 -15.00
N SER A 171 1.02 12.42 -14.04
CA SER A 171 -0.34 12.86 -14.31
C SER A 171 -0.37 14.37 -14.39
N LYS A 172 -0.75 14.91 -15.56
CA LYS A 172 -0.94 16.36 -15.72
C LYS A 172 -2.11 16.90 -14.91
N MET A 173 -3.14 16.07 -14.70
CA MET A 173 -4.35 16.46 -13.99
C MET A 173 -4.13 16.52 -12.48
N ALA A 174 -3.32 15.60 -11.95
CA ALA A 174 -3.01 15.52 -10.51
C ALA A 174 -1.68 16.20 -10.13
N ASP A 175 -1.00 16.82 -11.10
CA ASP A 175 0.32 17.44 -10.99
C ASP A 175 1.35 16.64 -10.15
N SER A 176 1.36 15.32 -10.35
CA SER A 176 2.14 14.38 -9.55
C SER A 176 2.48 13.12 -10.34
N SER A 177 3.51 12.40 -9.90
CA SER A 177 3.91 11.13 -10.48
C SER A 177 3.54 9.98 -9.56
N TYR A 178 2.85 8.98 -10.10
CA TYR A 178 2.42 7.78 -9.39
C TYR A 178 2.38 6.61 -10.36
N TYR A 179 2.34 5.38 -9.84
CA TYR A 179 2.13 4.18 -10.64
C TYR A 179 0.75 4.23 -11.29
N MET A 180 0.71 4.24 -12.61
CA MET A 180 -0.53 4.24 -13.37
C MET A 180 -0.49 3.19 -14.46
N ASN A 181 -1.67 2.76 -14.90
CA ASN A 181 -1.78 1.79 -15.97
C ASN A 181 -1.70 2.48 -17.33
N HIS A 182 -1.17 1.77 -18.33
CA HIS A 182 -1.10 2.24 -19.72
C HIS A 182 -1.73 1.24 -20.66
N CYS A 183 -2.34 1.74 -21.72
CA CYS A 183 -2.86 0.90 -22.79
C CYS A 183 -1.71 0.15 -23.47
N VAL A 184 -1.81 -1.18 -23.55
CA VAL A 184 -0.78 -2.04 -24.17
C VAL A 184 -0.65 -1.85 -25.68
N LYS A 185 -1.62 -1.16 -26.32
CA LYS A 185 -1.63 -0.89 -27.76
C LYS A 185 -1.12 0.50 -28.13
N CYS A 186 -1.64 1.53 -27.48
CA CYS A 186 -1.35 2.93 -27.85
C CYS A 186 -0.60 3.73 -26.77
N GLY A 187 -0.32 3.14 -25.61
CA GLY A 187 0.38 3.81 -24.50
C GLY A 187 -0.44 4.89 -23.79
N ALA A 188 -1.74 5.05 -24.11
CA ALA A 188 -2.59 5.99 -23.41
C ALA A 188 -2.68 5.66 -21.91
N LYS A 189 -2.62 6.69 -21.08
CA LYS A 189 -2.67 6.58 -19.62
C LYS A 189 -4.09 6.27 -19.16
N PHE A 190 -4.21 5.37 -18.18
CA PHE A 190 -5.38 5.15 -17.36
C PHE A 190 -5.12 5.81 -16.00
N GLY A 191 -5.78 6.95 -15.76
CA GLY A 191 -5.58 7.71 -14.53
C GLY A 191 -6.30 7.08 -13.34
N ASP A 192 -5.71 7.24 -12.14
CA ASP A 192 -6.20 6.57 -10.94
C ASP A 192 -7.59 7.01 -10.52
N PHE A 193 -7.96 8.28 -10.73
CA PHE A 193 -9.31 8.76 -10.45
C PHE A 193 -10.39 7.89 -11.12
N PHE A 194 -10.20 7.59 -12.40
CA PHE A 194 -11.13 6.73 -13.13
C PHE A 194 -11.08 5.27 -12.67
N MET A 195 -9.90 4.75 -12.33
CA MET A 195 -9.75 3.34 -11.94
C MET A 195 -10.20 3.06 -10.50
N HIS A 196 -9.99 4.00 -9.59
CA HIS A 196 -10.08 3.82 -8.13
C HIS A 196 -11.14 4.70 -7.45
N SER A 197 -11.79 5.63 -8.17
CA SER A 197 -12.76 6.55 -7.56
C SER A 197 -14.07 6.67 -8.33
N GLU A 198 -14.12 6.27 -9.60
CA GLU A 198 -15.35 6.24 -10.38
C GLU A 198 -16.11 4.92 -10.17
N PRO A 199 -17.42 4.95 -9.82
CA PRO A 199 -18.30 3.77 -9.81
C PRO A 199 -18.13 2.88 -11.05
N GLY A 200 -17.76 1.62 -10.86
CA GLY A 200 -17.53 0.66 -11.95
C GLY A 200 -16.16 0.78 -12.61
N GLY A 201 -15.27 1.63 -12.08
CA GLY A 201 -13.86 1.65 -12.42
C GLY A 201 -13.20 0.29 -12.14
N ALA A 202 -12.11 0.00 -12.85
CA ALA A 202 -11.47 -1.33 -12.82
C ALA A 202 -11.09 -1.82 -11.40
N PHE A 203 -10.86 -0.91 -10.46
CA PHE A 203 -10.54 -1.14 -9.04
C PHE A 203 -11.47 -0.37 -8.09
N PHE A 204 -12.68 -0.04 -8.58
CA PHE A 204 -13.78 0.51 -7.79
C PHE A 204 -15.11 -0.19 -8.19
N PRO A 205 -15.19 -1.52 -8.01
CA PRO A 205 -16.39 -2.28 -8.35
C PRO A 205 -17.57 -1.85 -7.45
N VAL A 206 -18.76 -1.80 -8.03
CA VAL A 206 -20.02 -1.48 -7.33
C VAL A 206 -20.99 -2.65 -7.28
N SER A 207 -20.58 -3.81 -7.81
CA SER A 207 -21.33 -5.05 -7.71
C SER A 207 -20.41 -6.26 -7.52
N GLU A 208 -20.94 -7.35 -6.96
CA GLU A 208 -20.20 -8.62 -6.87
C GLU A 208 -19.77 -9.15 -8.26
N GLY A 209 -20.57 -8.87 -9.29
CA GLY A 209 -20.27 -9.29 -10.66
C GLY A 209 -19.02 -8.60 -11.20
N GLU A 210 -18.91 -7.29 -10.97
CA GLU A 210 -17.71 -6.52 -11.30
C GLU A 210 -16.52 -6.98 -10.45
N ALA A 211 -16.72 -7.19 -9.14
CA ALA A 211 -15.67 -7.68 -8.26
C ALA A 211 -15.09 -9.04 -8.71
N LYS A 212 -15.95 -9.98 -9.14
CA LYS A 212 -15.53 -11.31 -9.64
C LYS A 212 -14.62 -11.24 -10.87
N SER A 213 -14.68 -10.16 -11.65
CA SER A 213 -13.77 -9.95 -12.79
C SER A 213 -12.34 -9.62 -12.36
N ILE A 214 -12.16 -9.14 -11.13
CA ILE A 214 -10.86 -8.80 -10.57
C ILE A 214 -10.21 -10.07 -10.02
N THR A 215 -9.01 -10.36 -10.50
CA THR A 215 -8.21 -11.50 -10.08
C THR A 215 -7.18 -11.06 -9.04
N LEU A 216 -7.11 -11.73 -7.90
CA LEU A 216 -6.16 -11.45 -6.82
C LEU A 216 -5.13 -12.58 -6.72
N THR A 217 -3.85 -12.27 -6.97
CA THR A 217 -2.74 -13.21 -6.78
C THR A 217 -1.93 -12.84 -5.54
N LYS A 218 -1.83 -13.75 -4.57
CA LYS A 218 -1.14 -13.48 -3.29
C LYS A 218 0.38 -13.42 -3.50
N MET A 219 1.00 -12.38 -2.96
CA MET A 219 2.44 -12.22 -2.88
C MET A 219 2.88 -12.36 -1.42
N ALA A 220 3.54 -13.48 -1.10
CA ALA A 220 4.07 -13.77 0.24
C ALA A 220 5.37 -12.99 0.52
N LEU A 221 5.31 -11.68 0.34
CA LEU A 221 6.40 -10.73 0.53
C LEU A 221 5.86 -9.50 1.27
N PRO A 222 6.65 -8.91 2.19
CA PRO A 222 6.20 -7.73 2.90
C PRO A 222 6.03 -6.55 1.94
N LEU A 223 4.95 -5.81 2.13
CA LEU A 223 4.64 -4.58 1.42
C LEU A 223 4.94 -3.39 2.32
N LEU A 224 5.74 -2.45 1.81
CA LEU A 224 5.82 -1.08 2.31
C LEU A 224 5.40 -0.18 1.17
N VAL A 225 4.43 0.69 1.37
CA VAL A 225 3.88 1.50 0.28
C VAL A 225 3.42 2.88 0.74
N ARG A 226 3.69 3.89 -0.09
CA ARG A 226 2.98 5.18 -0.07
C ARG A 226 1.94 5.17 -1.18
N GLY A 227 0.69 5.33 -0.79
CA GLY A 227 -0.47 5.36 -1.65
C GLY A 227 -1.72 5.69 -0.84
N SER A 228 -2.88 5.49 -1.43
CA SER A 228 -4.18 5.67 -0.79
C SER A 228 -5.06 4.45 -1.05
N GLY A 229 -5.72 3.95 -0.03
CA GLY A 229 -6.74 2.92 -0.23
C GLY A 229 -7.96 3.46 -0.98
N SER A 230 -8.45 2.71 -1.98
CA SER A 230 -9.81 2.85 -2.50
C SER A 230 -10.74 1.96 -1.70
N VAL A 231 -11.93 2.49 -1.39
CA VAL A 231 -12.91 1.84 -0.53
C VAL A 231 -14.26 1.86 -1.24
N SER A 232 -14.84 0.69 -1.45
CA SER A 232 -16.22 0.53 -1.94
C SER A 232 -17.15 0.22 -0.78
N SER A 233 -18.41 0.69 -0.85
CA SER A 233 -19.47 0.30 0.10
C SER A 233 -20.57 -0.49 -0.61
N PRO A 234 -20.77 -1.78 -0.29
CA PRO A 234 -20.00 -2.60 0.66
C PRO A 234 -18.58 -2.96 0.17
N ASP A 235 -17.72 -3.51 1.04
CA ASP A 235 -16.41 -4.04 0.64
C ASP A 235 -16.58 -5.16 -0.40
N MET A 236 -15.97 -4.92 -1.57
CA MET A 236 -16.07 -5.80 -2.72
C MET A 236 -14.88 -6.77 -2.84
N LEU A 237 -13.80 -6.60 -2.10
CA LEU A 237 -12.65 -7.50 -2.16
C LEU A 237 -13.00 -8.97 -1.87
N PRO A 238 -13.87 -9.31 -0.91
CA PRO A 238 -14.26 -10.69 -0.65
C PRO A 238 -14.90 -11.40 -1.85
N PHE A 239 -15.44 -10.65 -2.82
CA PHE A 239 -16.08 -11.19 -4.03
C PHE A 239 -15.11 -11.33 -5.21
N CYS A 240 -13.86 -10.87 -5.08
CA CYS A 240 -12.85 -11.03 -6.12
C CYS A 240 -12.41 -12.49 -6.30
N THR A 241 -11.83 -12.80 -7.45
CA THR A 241 -11.34 -14.14 -7.78
C THR A 241 -9.92 -14.34 -7.24
N PHE A 242 -9.77 -15.12 -6.17
CA PHE A 242 -8.46 -15.45 -5.60
C PHE A 242 -7.78 -16.58 -6.37
N VAL A 243 -6.56 -16.32 -6.86
CA VAL A 243 -5.71 -17.31 -7.53
C VAL A 243 -4.72 -17.89 -6.53
N LYS A 244 -4.54 -19.20 -6.59
CA LYS A 244 -3.61 -19.95 -5.74
C LYS A 244 -2.17 -19.80 -6.19
#